data_AF-A0A1F8R163-F1
#
_entry.id   AF-A0A1F8R163-F1
#
_cell.length_a   1.000
_cell.length_b   1.000
_cell.length_c   1.000
_cell.angle_alpha   90.00
_cell.angle_beta   90.00
_cell.angle_gamma   90.00
#
_symmetry.space_group_name_H-M   'P 1'
#
loop_
_entity.id
_entity.type
_entity.pdbx_description
1 polymer ?
#
loop_
_entity_poly.entity_id
_entity_poly.type
_entity_poly.pdbx_seq_one_letter_code
_entity_poly.pdbx_strand_id
1 'polypeptide(L)' 'MIKTIIRVSNDMVMVFDERGEQLPEYQGYYDEVREAILADAPAGSVFNHWFGRALEPQAVPGESW' A
#
# COMPACT_ATOMS: atom_id res chain seq x y z
N MET A 1 -12.91 -1.36 0.76
CA MET A 1 -12.31 -0.30 1.60
C MET A 1 -10.82 -0.61 1.73
N ILE A 2 -9.93 0.36 1.55
CA ILE A 2 -8.48 0.14 1.58
C ILE A 2 -8.07 -0.42 2.95
N LYS A 3 -7.45 -1.61 2.97
CA LYS A 3 -6.97 -2.24 4.20
C LYS A 3 -5.45 -2.37 4.26
N THR A 4 -4.84 -2.91 3.21
CA THR A 4 -3.41 -3.19 3.17
C THR A 4 -2.81 -2.56 1.93
N ILE A 5 -1.78 -1.75 2.12
CA ILE A 5 -1.02 -1.10 1.04
C ILE A 5 0.41 -1.63 1.11
N ILE A 6 0.96 -2.07 -0.02
CA ILE A 6 2.31 -2.61 -0.10
C ILE A 6 3.05 -1.92 -1.25
N ARG A 7 4.07 -1.14 -0.94
CA ARG A 7 5.04 -0.63 -1.93
C ARG A 7 6.18 -1.63 -2.06
N VAL A 8 6.48 -2.08 -3.27
CA VAL A 8 7.57 -3.02 -3.57
C VAL A 8 8.79 -2.31 -4.17
N SER A 9 9.90 -3.03 -4.35
CA SER A 9 11.22 -2.44 -4.66
C SER A 9 11.33 -1.71 -6.00
N ASN A 10 10.40 -1.94 -6.93
CA ASN A 10 10.31 -1.23 -8.21
C ASN A 10 9.28 -0.09 -8.18
N ASP A 11 8.95 0.39 -6.98
CA ASP A 11 7.95 1.43 -6.73
C ASP A 11 6.53 1.11 -7.17
N MET A 12 6.23 -0.15 -7.49
CA MET A 12 4.85 -0.59 -7.67
C MET A 12 4.14 -0.66 -6.31
N VAL A 13 2.86 -0.33 -6.32
CA VAL A 13 1.97 -0.39 -5.17
C VAL A 13 0.87 -1.41 -5.44
N MET A 14 0.69 -2.32 -4.47
CA MET A 14 -0.42 -3.27 -4.41
C MET A 14 -1.34 -2.87 -3.27
N VAL A 15 -2.64 -2.87 -3.51
CA VAL A 15 -3.65 -2.46 -2.53
C VAL A 15 -4.70 -3.53 -2.40
N PHE A 16 -5.01 -3.88 -1.16
CA PHE A 16 -5.98 -4.92 -0.82
C PHE A 16 -7.06 -4.37 0.11
N ASP A 17 -8.26 -4.91 -0.03
CA ASP A 17 -9.37 -4.64 0.86
C ASP A 17 -9.35 -5.54 2.11
N GLU A 18 -10.38 -5.42 2.96
CA GLU A 18 -10.50 -6.18 4.20
C GLU A 18 -10.64 -7.70 3.99
N ARG A 19 -11.02 -8.13 2.79
CA ARG A 19 -11.17 -9.53 2.41
C ARG A 19 -9.91 -10.08 1.75
N GLY A 20 -8.88 -9.25 1.57
CA GLY A 20 -7.67 -9.59 0.84
C GLY A 20 -7.85 -9.57 -0.69
N GLU A 21 -8.95 -8.97 -1.19
CA GLU A 21 -9.17 -8.78 -2.62
C GLU A 21 -8.37 -7.54 -3.09
N GLN A 22 -7.74 -7.63 -4.26
CA GLN A 22 -7.03 -6.48 -4.84
C GLN A 22 -8.01 -5.37 -5.22
N LEU A 23 -7.60 -4.11 -5.04
CA LEU A 23 -8.32 -2.91 -5.48
C LEU A 23 -7.58 -2.26 -6.66
N PRO A 24 -7.90 -2.63 -7.92
CA PRO A 24 -7.13 -2.23 -9.10
C PRO A 24 -6.97 -0.72 -9.28
N GLU A 25 -7.97 0.05 -8.86
CA GLU A 25 -8.03 1.51 -8.97
C GLU A 25 -6.94 2.24 -8.14
N TYR A 26 -6.34 1.54 -7.17
CA TYR A 26 -5.24 2.06 -6.35
C TYR A 26 -3.90 1.36 -6.64
N GLN A 27 -3.81 0.53 -7.68
CA GLN A 27 -2.56 -0.14 -8.07
C GLN A 27 -1.84 0.62 -9.18
N GLY A 28 -0.51 0.69 -9.10
CA GLY A 28 0.30 1.42 -10.07
C GLY A 28 1.67 1.78 -9.53
N TYR A 29 2.37 2.69 -10.20
CA TYR A 29 3.60 3.25 -9.64
C TYR A 29 3.26 4.20 -8.49
N TYR A 30 4.12 4.21 -7.46
CA TYR A 30 3.91 4.95 -6.22
C TYR A 30 3.55 6.42 -6.47
N ASP A 31 4.28 7.11 -7.33
CA ASP A 31 4.02 8.54 -7.62
C ASP A 31 2.66 8.78 -8.29
N GLU A 32 2.09 7.78 -8.96
CA GLU A 32 0.80 7.88 -9.65
C GLU A 32 -0.39 7.68 -8.69
N VAL A 33 -0.22 6.84 -7.65
CA VAL A 33 -1.32 6.40 -6.79
C VAL A 33 -1.23 6.89 -5.35
N ARG A 34 -0.07 7.37 -4.90
CA ARG A 34 0.19 7.73 -3.50
C ARG A 34 -0.82 8.73 -2.95
N GLU A 35 -1.07 9.82 -3.67
CA GLU A 35 -1.96 10.88 -3.18
C GLU A 35 -3.41 10.40 -3.04
N ALA A 36 -3.90 9.63 -4.02
CA ALA A 36 -5.24 9.05 -3.97
C ALA A 36 -5.38 8.07 -2.79
N ILE A 37 -4.38 7.21 -2.58
CA ILE A 37 -4.38 6.27 -1.46
C ILE A 37 -4.36 7.01 -0.13
N LEU A 38 -3.50 8.00 0.05
CA LEU A 38 -3.39 8.74 1.32
C LEU A 38 -4.67 9.54 1.64
N ALA A 39 -5.39 10.00 0.62
CA ALA A 39 -6.67 10.68 0.79
C ALA A 39 -7.81 9.72 1.15
N ASP A 40 -7.84 8.54 0.56
CA ASP A 40 -8.96 7.60 0.67
C ASP A 40 -8.77 6.51 1.73
N ALA A 41 -7.54 6.32 2.23
CA ALA A 41 -7.23 5.30 3.22
C ALA A 41 -7.88 5.63 4.58
N PRO A 42 -8.79 4.78 5.08
CA PRO A 42 -9.41 4.99 6.40
C PRO A 42 -8.40 4.83 7.54
N ALA A 43 -8.79 5.33 8.71
CA ALA A 43 -8.09 5.02 9.95
C ALA A 43 -8.02 3.49 10.16
N GLY A 44 -6.81 2.96 10.34
CA GLY A 44 -6.58 1.52 10.51
C GLY A 44 -6.19 0.75 9.24
N SER A 45 -6.00 1.44 8.11
CA SER A 45 -5.23 0.90 6.99
C SER A 45 -3.76 0.68 7.38
N VAL A 46 -3.16 -0.38 6.85
CA VAL A 46 -1.77 -0.76 7.13
C VAL A 46 -0.92 -0.47 5.89
N PHE A 47 0.03 0.43 6.03
CA PHE A 47 1.00 0.77 5.01
C PHE A 47 2.25 -0.08 5.20
N ASN A 48 2.74 -0.67 4.12
CA ASN A 48 3.90 -1.56 4.16
C ASN A 48 4.91 -1.24 3.05
N HIS A 49 6.17 -1.49 3.35
CA HIS A 49 7.23 -1.63 2.37
C HIS A 49 7.65 -3.09 2.26
N TRP A 50 7.82 -3.57 1.04
CA TRP A 50 8.36 -4.91 0.77
C TRP A 50 9.40 -4.86 -0.34
N PHE A 51 10.60 -4.43 0.03
CA PHE A 51 11.70 -4.22 -0.90
C PHE A 51 12.59 -5.46 -1.11
N GLY A 52 12.05 -6.66 -0.87
CA GLY A 52 12.77 -7.93 -1.09
C GLY A 52 13.90 -8.23 -0.09
N ARG A 53 14.07 -7.43 0.97
CA ARG A 53 15.08 -7.67 2.02
C ARG A 53 14.60 -8.60 3.14
N ALA A 54 13.28 -8.73 3.30
CA ALA A 54 12.65 -9.52 4.34
C ALA A 54 11.64 -10.52 3.73
N LEU A 55 11.39 -11.62 4.45
CA LEU A 55 10.41 -12.63 4.07
C LEU A 55 8.97 -12.10 4.08
N GLU A 56 8.70 -11.07 4.88
CA GLU A 56 7.39 -10.46 5.05
C GLU A 56 7.45 -8.94 4.81
N PRO A 57 6.35 -8.30 4.36
CA PRO A 57 6.23 -6.85 4.30
C PRO A 57 6.42 -6.20 5.67
N GLN A 58 7.09 -5.06 5.72
CA GLN A 58 7.29 -4.29 6.94
C GLN A 58 6.28 -3.15 7.02
N ALA A 59 5.49 -3.12 8.10
CA ALA A 59 4.58 -2.02 8.37
C ALA A 59 5.34 -0.72 8.68
N VAL A 60 4.85 0.40 8.12
CA VAL A 60 5.40 1.74 8.30
C VAL A 60 4.27 2.74 8.60
N PRO A 61 4.56 3.87 9.29
CA PRO A 61 3.60 4.95 9.42
C PRO A 61 3.22 5.53 8.04
N GLY A 62 1.96 5.92 7.84
CA GLY A 62 1.51 6.53 6.59
C GLY A 62 2.27 7.82 6.23
N GLU A 63 2.74 8.58 7.23
CA GLU A 63 3.59 9.77 7.03
C GLU A 63 4.97 9.45 6.45
N SER A 64 5.46 8.23 6.67
CA SER A 64 6.77 7.74 6.22
C SER A 64 6.65 6.72 5.08
N TRP A 65 5.45 6.54 4.53
CA TRP A 65 5.17 5.57 3.49
C TRP A 65 5.52 6.08 2.09
#